data_AF-A0A1G7TPX9-F1
#
_entry.id   AF-A0A1G7TPX9-F1
#
_cell.length_a   1.000
_cell.length_b   1.000
_cell.length_c   1.000
_cell.angle_alpha   90.00
_cell.angle_beta   90.00
_cell.angle_gamma   90.00
#
_symmetry.space_group_name_H-M   'P 1'
#
loop_
_entity.id
_entity.type
_entity.pdbx_description
1 polymer ?
#
loop_
_entity_poly.entity_id
_entity_poly.type
_entity_poly.pdbx_seq_one_letter_code
_entity_poly.pdbx_strand_id
1 'polypeptide(L)'
;MNFTNLQEQVIQKPFVEELFLWNKFYSSTVLNFNMEAQTQSNWCWAATSKSVSFFYSALLNPWTQCKIASSELGQTCCTSPVPGPCNVPWYLDKALTRTKNFVELKYGTMTWEAVKAEIDAGLVVGTRIGWSGGGGHFMVIYGVSKIFNTKYFHIDDPIYGKSVLTVNQFSTNYQGSGSWTHSYITKKHFYFMWIKELTFKPELLKPIPEVRPLIRLQRPDLKADKSAAELELSFAHHTYIVGLKDIDKDITIPERPSSLRVIELDQRKPVALYDLATTEEDPQVLQVSTDDDYLNRIENGMEKIKFSLQEKEIEGEMRVLKFPALNLEALWLHTENKENDRYYLLRHFGQEDNVLNEASFKELVFRQKAVTEKQDDLMGA
;
A
#
# COMPACT_ATOMS: atom_id res chain seq x y z
N MET A 1 -10.67 -12.70 -13.76
CA MET A 1 -10.93 -12.55 -12.31
C MET A 1 -10.74 -11.07 -11.96
N ASN A 2 -11.53 -10.52 -11.04
CA ASN A 2 -11.37 -9.13 -10.58
C ASN A 2 -10.56 -9.14 -9.28
N PHE A 3 -9.37 -8.52 -9.28
CA PHE A 3 -8.43 -8.53 -8.14
C PHE A 3 -8.74 -7.43 -7.13
N THR A 4 -10.01 -7.38 -6.72
CA THR A 4 -10.59 -6.31 -5.91
C THR A 4 -9.87 -6.21 -4.56
N ASN A 5 -9.65 -7.35 -3.89
CA ASN A 5 -9.03 -7.35 -2.57
C ASN A 5 -7.57 -6.91 -2.64
N LEU A 6 -6.81 -7.39 -3.65
CA LEU A 6 -5.44 -6.92 -3.86
C LEU A 6 -5.38 -5.43 -4.22
N GLN A 7 -6.33 -4.91 -5.00
CA GLN A 7 -6.35 -3.47 -5.33
C GLN A 7 -6.71 -2.58 -4.13
N GLU A 8 -7.38 -3.12 -3.11
CA GLU A 8 -7.69 -2.41 -1.84
C GLU A 8 -6.49 -2.35 -0.90
N GLN A 9 -5.60 -3.36 -0.95
CA GLN A 9 -4.51 -3.56 0.01
C GLN A 9 -3.16 -3.03 -0.48
N VAL A 10 -3.16 -2.01 -1.33
CA VAL A 10 -1.93 -1.38 -1.85
C VAL A 10 -1.10 -0.82 -0.69
N ILE A 11 0.19 -1.15 -0.70
CA ILE A 11 1.16 -0.79 0.32
C ILE A 11 1.51 0.69 0.16
N GLN A 12 1.12 1.51 1.14
CA GLN A 12 1.40 2.95 1.20
C GLN A 12 2.65 3.25 2.04
N LYS A 13 3.68 2.41 1.90
CA LYS A 13 4.97 2.61 2.57
C LYS A 13 5.90 3.41 1.65
N PRO A 14 6.72 4.31 2.20
CA PRO A 14 7.67 5.04 1.39
C PRO A 14 8.76 4.11 0.86
N PHE A 15 9.22 4.40 -0.33
CA PHE A 15 10.45 3.83 -0.87
C PHE A 15 11.63 4.61 -0.31
N VAL A 16 12.59 3.87 0.26
CA VAL A 16 13.81 4.43 0.86
C VAL A 16 14.99 4.04 -0.01
N GLU A 17 15.77 5.03 -0.41
CA GLU A 17 16.96 4.83 -1.24
C GLU A 17 18.14 5.59 -0.64
N GLU A 18 19.29 4.93 -0.58
CA GLU A 18 20.56 5.50 -0.14
C GLU A 18 21.64 5.18 -1.16
N LEU A 19 22.31 6.20 -1.69
CA LEU A 19 23.32 6.06 -2.74
C LEU A 19 24.59 6.82 -2.39
N PHE A 20 25.74 6.22 -2.70
CA PHE A 20 27.03 6.89 -2.69
C PHE A 20 27.53 7.08 -4.12
N LEU A 21 27.49 8.31 -4.62
CA LEU A 21 27.97 8.66 -5.97
C LEU A 21 28.99 9.80 -5.87
N TRP A 22 30.17 9.61 -6.47
CA TRP A 22 31.24 10.63 -6.51
C TRP A 22 31.52 11.29 -5.14
N ASN A 23 31.70 10.47 -4.10
CA ASN A 23 31.90 10.89 -2.70
C ASN A 23 30.74 11.67 -2.06
N LYS A 24 29.56 11.67 -2.68
CA LYS A 24 28.35 12.26 -2.11
C LYS A 24 27.39 11.18 -1.66
N PHE A 25 26.84 11.37 -0.46
CA PHE A 25 25.74 10.56 0.06
C PHE A 25 24.41 11.20 -0.31
N TYR A 26 23.55 10.40 -0.92
CA TYR A 26 22.17 10.71 -1.27
C TYR A 26 21.27 9.85 -0.40
N SER A 27 20.25 10.46 0.17
CA SER A 27 19.18 9.74 0.86
C SER A 27 17.85 10.27 0.38
N SER A 28 16.93 9.38 0.05
CA SER A 28 15.59 9.69 -0.43
C SER A 28 14.56 8.84 0.28
N THR A 29 13.43 9.44 0.63
CA THR A 29 12.23 8.77 1.15
C THR A 29 11.04 9.32 0.40
N VAL A 30 10.38 8.49 -0.41
CA VAL A 30 9.37 8.96 -1.38
C VAL A 30 8.17 8.01 -1.42
N LEU A 31 6.96 8.56 -1.41
CA LEU A 31 5.72 7.80 -1.61
C LEU A 31 5.39 7.70 -3.10
N ASN A 32 4.76 6.61 -3.54
CA ASN A 32 4.25 6.49 -4.91
C ASN A 32 2.93 7.28 -5.10
N PHE A 33 2.98 8.57 -4.78
CA PHE A 33 1.88 9.51 -4.97
C PHE A 33 1.93 10.08 -6.39
N ASN A 34 0.77 10.23 -7.02
CA ASN A 34 0.64 10.89 -8.31
C ASN A 34 -0.52 11.88 -8.28
N MET A 35 -0.23 13.14 -8.60
CA MET A 35 -1.22 14.21 -8.71
C MET A 35 -2.00 14.10 -10.02
N GLU A 36 -3.31 14.24 -9.96
CA GLU A 36 -4.10 14.50 -11.16
C GLU A 36 -4.03 15.97 -11.57
N ALA A 37 -3.91 16.22 -12.87
CA ALA A 37 -4.00 17.57 -13.41
C ALA A 37 -5.36 18.19 -13.07
N GLN A 38 -5.38 19.46 -12.66
CA GLN A 38 -6.64 20.16 -12.43
C GLN A 38 -7.41 20.34 -13.74
N THR A 39 -8.69 19.99 -13.71
CA THR A 39 -9.54 20.00 -14.92
C THR A 39 -10.14 21.38 -15.19
N GLN A 40 -10.13 22.29 -14.22
CA GLN A 40 -10.62 23.66 -14.34
C GLN A 40 -9.61 24.64 -13.76
N SER A 41 -9.64 25.91 -14.17
CA SER A 41 -8.63 26.91 -13.80
C SER A 41 -8.56 27.19 -12.29
N ASN A 42 -9.65 27.02 -11.55
CA ASN A 42 -9.70 27.28 -10.11
C ASN A 42 -9.81 26.01 -9.25
N TRP A 43 -9.56 24.82 -9.80
CA TRP A 43 -9.81 23.53 -9.14
C TRP A 43 -8.55 22.85 -8.55
N CYS A 44 -7.49 23.61 -8.26
CA CYS A 44 -6.32 23.06 -7.57
C CYS A 44 -6.68 22.35 -6.25
N TRP A 45 -7.66 22.86 -5.52
CA TRP A 45 -8.18 22.26 -4.28
C TRP A 45 -8.86 20.90 -4.52
N ALA A 46 -9.67 20.78 -5.57
CA ALA A 46 -10.39 19.55 -5.91
C ALA A 46 -9.45 18.50 -6.50
N ALA A 47 -8.49 18.92 -7.34
CA ALA A 47 -7.45 18.05 -7.88
C ALA A 47 -6.56 17.48 -6.76
N THR A 48 -6.14 18.34 -5.84
CA THR A 48 -5.31 17.94 -4.69
C THR A 48 -6.06 16.95 -3.79
N SER A 49 -7.28 17.29 -3.33
CA SER A 49 -8.01 16.41 -2.41
C SER A 49 -8.43 15.08 -3.05
N LYS A 50 -8.81 15.09 -4.34
CA LYS A 50 -9.05 13.86 -5.10
C LYS A 50 -7.80 13.00 -5.11
N SER A 51 -6.66 13.56 -5.50
CA SER A 51 -5.40 12.80 -5.64
C SER A 51 -4.94 12.22 -4.30
N VAL A 52 -5.05 12.99 -3.21
CA VAL A 52 -4.80 12.50 -1.84
C VAL A 52 -5.74 11.35 -1.48
N SER A 53 -7.04 11.49 -1.75
CA SER A 53 -8.00 10.42 -1.46
C SER A 53 -7.71 9.15 -2.26
N PHE A 54 -7.36 9.31 -3.54
CA PHE A 54 -7.05 8.21 -4.44
C PHE A 54 -5.75 7.49 -4.04
N PHE A 55 -4.73 8.22 -3.60
CA PHE A 55 -3.50 7.64 -3.07
C PHE A 55 -3.77 6.73 -1.86
N TYR A 56 -4.62 7.17 -0.93
CA TYR A 56 -4.96 6.37 0.25
C TYR A 56 -5.97 5.26 -0.02
N SER A 57 -6.82 5.39 -1.02
CA SER A 57 -7.82 4.39 -1.38
C SER A 57 -8.16 4.56 -2.84
N ALA A 58 -7.51 3.76 -3.69
CA ALA A 58 -7.70 3.82 -5.14
C ALA A 58 -8.98 3.08 -5.57
N LEU A 59 -9.24 1.92 -4.97
CA LEU A 59 -10.43 1.14 -5.26
C LEU A 59 -11.66 1.71 -4.55
N LEU A 60 -12.80 1.70 -5.24
CA LEU A 60 -14.09 2.19 -4.76
C LEU A 60 -14.08 3.65 -4.31
N ASN A 61 -13.04 4.41 -4.67
CA ASN A 61 -12.99 5.83 -4.38
C ASN A 61 -14.15 6.53 -5.10
N PRO A 62 -15.08 7.17 -4.38
CA PRO A 62 -16.26 7.74 -4.99
C PRO A 62 -15.97 9.08 -5.68
N TRP A 63 -14.80 9.68 -5.42
CA TRP A 63 -14.51 11.07 -5.73
C TRP A 63 -13.91 11.27 -7.11
N THR A 64 -14.46 12.26 -7.80
CA THR A 64 -13.85 12.94 -8.94
C THR A 64 -13.75 14.43 -8.60
N GLN A 65 -12.91 15.19 -9.32
CA GLN A 65 -12.79 16.64 -9.08
C GLN A 65 -14.16 17.35 -9.14
N CYS A 66 -15.00 16.99 -10.12
CA CYS A 66 -16.33 17.58 -10.24
C CYS A 66 -17.30 17.15 -9.13
N LYS A 67 -17.19 15.93 -8.60
CA LYS A 67 -18.04 15.47 -7.48
C LYS A 67 -17.66 16.19 -6.19
N ILE A 68 -16.35 16.37 -5.96
CA ILE A 68 -15.85 17.19 -4.85
C ILE A 68 -16.36 18.62 -5.01
N ALA A 69 -16.23 19.22 -6.20
CA ALA A 69 -16.75 20.56 -6.47
C ALA A 69 -18.27 20.67 -6.24
N SER A 70 -19.02 19.67 -6.70
CA SER A 70 -20.48 19.63 -6.52
C SER A 70 -20.87 19.58 -5.05
N SER A 71 -20.17 18.75 -4.26
CA SER A 71 -20.43 18.60 -2.82
C SER A 71 -20.03 19.83 -2.00
N GLU A 72 -18.93 20.48 -2.37
CA GLU A 72 -18.44 21.66 -1.65
C GLU A 72 -19.23 22.93 -1.98
N LEU A 73 -19.72 23.05 -3.21
CA LEU A 73 -20.46 24.23 -3.69
C LEU A 73 -21.99 24.05 -3.61
N GLY A 74 -22.48 22.86 -3.25
CA GLY A 74 -23.91 22.57 -3.10
C GLY A 74 -24.69 22.62 -4.42
N GLN A 75 -24.07 22.31 -5.55
CA GLN A 75 -24.67 22.38 -6.89
C GLN A 75 -24.12 21.31 -7.82
N THR A 76 -24.70 21.14 -9.01
CA THR A 76 -24.22 20.13 -9.98
C THR A 76 -23.06 20.68 -10.82
N CYS A 77 -21.84 20.20 -10.58
CA CYS A 77 -20.63 20.60 -11.30
C CYS A 77 -20.09 19.53 -12.26
N CYS A 78 -20.72 18.36 -12.31
CA CYS A 78 -20.34 17.26 -13.21
C CYS A 78 -21.09 17.32 -14.55
N THR A 79 -21.10 18.48 -15.20
CA THR A 79 -21.64 18.64 -16.56
C THR A 79 -20.54 19.01 -17.54
N SER A 80 -20.81 18.84 -18.83
CA SER A 80 -19.95 19.33 -19.91
C SER A 80 -20.74 20.31 -20.78
N PRO A 81 -20.38 21.62 -20.80
CA PRO A 81 -19.30 22.25 -20.04
C PRO A 81 -19.57 22.32 -18.53
N VAL A 82 -18.50 22.49 -17.73
CA VAL A 82 -18.63 22.78 -16.29
C VAL A 82 -19.26 24.16 -16.12
N PRO A 83 -20.28 24.34 -15.25
CA PRO A 83 -20.95 25.63 -15.10
C PRO A 83 -20.00 26.68 -14.53
N GLY A 84 -20.13 27.94 -14.98
CA GLY A 84 -19.30 29.05 -14.49
C GLY A 84 -19.22 29.15 -12.96
N PRO A 85 -20.36 29.07 -12.22
CA PRO A 85 -20.37 29.08 -10.77
C PRO A 85 -19.63 27.92 -10.09
N CYS A 86 -19.25 26.87 -10.82
CA CYS A 86 -18.47 25.76 -10.30
C CYS A 86 -16.96 25.99 -10.40
N ASN A 87 -16.48 26.80 -11.35
CA ASN A 87 -15.06 27.06 -11.54
C ASN A 87 -14.59 28.24 -10.67
N VAL A 88 -14.63 28.05 -9.34
CA VAL A 88 -14.28 29.07 -8.35
C VAL A 88 -13.17 28.58 -7.40
N PRO A 89 -12.37 29.51 -6.82
CA PRO A 89 -11.43 29.16 -5.77
C PRO A 89 -12.15 28.63 -4.52
N TRP A 90 -11.52 27.69 -3.80
CA TRP A 90 -12.07 27.12 -2.57
C TRP A 90 -10.98 26.70 -1.59
N TYR A 91 -11.40 26.20 -0.43
CA TYR A 91 -10.56 25.80 0.69
C TYR A 91 -10.13 24.33 0.58
N LEU A 92 -8.83 24.04 0.72
CA LEU A 92 -8.32 22.68 0.65
C LEU A 92 -8.68 21.84 1.90
N ASP A 93 -8.69 22.43 3.09
CA ASP A 93 -9.09 21.76 4.35
C ASP A 93 -10.52 21.23 4.27
N LYS A 94 -11.45 22.02 3.71
CA LYS A 94 -12.83 21.57 3.47
C LYS A 94 -12.89 20.42 2.47
N ALA A 95 -12.16 20.53 1.36
CA ALA A 95 -12.09 19.50 0.34
C ALA A 95 -11.47 18.19 0.84
N LEU A 96 -10.41 18.25 1.67
CA LEU A 96 -9.81 17.08 2.32
C LEU A 96 -10.73 16.51 3.42
N THR A 97 -11.50 17.36 4.11
CA THR A 97 -12.51 16.90 5.06
C THR A 97 -13.61 16.13 4.35
N ARG A 98 -14.05 16.59 3.17
CA ARG A 98 -15.01 15.88 2.30
C ARG A 98 -14.54 14.49 1.94
N THR A 99 -13.26 14.35 1.59
CA THR A 99 -12.66 13.04 1.26
C THR A 99 -12.21 12.25 2.49
N LYS A 100 -12.48 12.75 3.70
CA LYS A 100 -12.09 12.15 5.00
C LYS A 100 -10.57 12.00 5.21
N ASN A 101 -9.76 12.76 4.47
CA ASN A 101 -8.30 12.72 4.55
C ASN A 101 -7.69 13.90 5.33
N PHE A 102 -8.49 14.79 5.91
CA PHE A 102 -7.99 15.93 6.69
C PHE A 102 -7.76 15.59 8.16
N VAL A 103 -6.68 16.14 8.74
CA VAL A 103 -6.40 16.13 10.18
C VAL A 103 -6.35 17.57 10.71
N GLU A 104 -5.43 18.39 10.17
CA GLU A 104 -5.14 19.72 10.72
C GLU A 104 -4.63 20.67 9.63
N LEU A 105 -5.00 21.95 9.75
CA LEU A 105 -4.40 23.06 9.01
C LEU A 105 -3.38 23.76 9.90
N LYS A 106 -2.12 23.76 9.47
CA LYS A 106 -1.02 24.52 10.10
C LYS A 106 -0.70 25.75 9.26
N TYR A 107 -0.68 26.91 9.90
CA TYR A 107 -0.21 28.14 9.27
C TYR A 107 1.31 28.13 9.18
N GLY A 108 1.83 28.47 8.01
CA GLY A 108 3.27 28.47 7.70
C GLY A 108 3.82 27.16 7.15
N THR A 109 5.14 27.11 7.10
CA THR A 109 5.94 25.99 6.58
C THR A 109 6.16 24.91 7.64
N MET A 110 6.36 23.67 7.21
CA MET A 110 6.91 22.61 8.06
C MET A 110 8.41 22.48 7.89
N THR A 111 9.12 22.04 8.94
CA THR A 111 10.53 21.67 8.83
C THR A 111 10.68 20.41 7.99
N TRP A 112 11.86 20.21 7.42
CA TRP A 112 12.15 18.99 6.64
C TRP A 112 11.98 17.72 7.47
N GLU A 113 12.41 17.75 8.73
CA GLU A 113 12.23 16.67 9.70
C GLU A 113 10.76 16.35 9.95
N ALA A 114 9.91 17.37 10.12
CA ALA A 114 8.48 17.18 10.35
C ALA A 114 7.80 16.59 9.11
N VAL A 115 8.15 17.07 7.91
CA VAL A 115 7.65 16.48 6.66
C VAL A 115 8.13 15.03 6.52
N LYS A 116 9.42 14.74 6.80
CA LYS A 116 9.95 13.37 6.75
C LYS A 116 9.15 12.44 7.66
N ALA A 117 8.79 12.86 8.87
CA ALA A 117 8.01 12.04 9.79
C ALA A 117 6.63 11.66 9.21
N GLU A 118 5.96 12.58 8.50
CA GLU A 118 4.72 12.27 7.77
C GLU A 118 4.97 11.26 6.65
N ILE A 119 6.01 11.48 5.83
CA ILE A 119 6.37 10.57 4.72
C ILE A 119 6.72 9.16 5.25
N ASP A 120 7.48 9.07 6.34
CA ASP A 120 7.84 7.82 7.01
C ASP A 120 6.59 7.05 7.50
N ALA A 121 5.55 7.77 7.92
CA ALA A 121 4.26 7.21 8.30
C ALA A 121 3.39 6.80 7.10
N GLY A 122 3.86 7.01 5.87
CA GLY A 122 3.09 6.74 4.66
C GLY A 122 2.09 7.86 4.33
N LEU A 123 2.30 9.07 4.85
CA LEU A 123 1.37 10.18 4.74
C LEU A 123 1.94 11.30 3.87
N VAL A 124 1.13 11.81 2.94
CA VAL A 124 1.47 12.99 2.14
C VAL A 124 1.10 14.29 2.86
N VAL A 125 1.80 15.39 2.55
CA VAL A 125 1.50 16.71 3.14
C VAL A 125 0.92 17.63 2.08
N GLY A 126 -0.33 18.08 2.27
CA GLY A 126 -0.90 19.13 1.43
C GLY A 126 -0.27 20.47 1.76
N THR A 127 -0.11 21.35 0.77
CA THR A 127 0.53 22.66 0.94
C THR A 127 -0.20 23.74 0.17
N ARG A 128 -0.08 24.98 0.63
CA ARG A 128 -0.53 26.18 -0.10
C ARG A 128 0.65 27.10 -0.41
N ILE A 129 0.83 27.40 -1.68
CA ILE A 129 1.64 28.53 -2.13
C ILE A 129 0.78 29.79 -2.17
N GLY A 130 1.29 30.90 -1.62
CA GLY A 130 0.75 32.24 -1.81
C GLY A 130 1.63 33.01 -2.79
N TRP A 131 1.02 33.66 -3.79
CA TRP A 131 1.75 34.47 -4.78
C TRP A 131 1.91 35.91 -4.30
N SER A 132 3.01 36.54 -4.70
CA SER A 132 3.32 37.95 -4.35
C SER A 132 2.27 38.95 -4.90
N GLY A 133 1.55 38.59 -5.98
CA GLY A 133 0.44 39.37 -6.55
C GLY A 133 -0.96 39.00 -6.02
N GLY A 134 -1.04 38.11 -5.01
CA GLY A 134 -2.30 37.61 -4.49
C GLY A 134 -2.75 36.28 -5.11
N GLY A 135 -3.73 35.65 -4.46
CA GLY A 135 -4.18 34.29 -4.80
C GLY A 135 -3.35 33.21 -4.10
N GLY A 136 -3.58 31.97 -4.49
CA GLY A 136 -2.81 30.84 -4.00
C GLY A 136 -3.05 29.58 -4.79
N HIS A 137 -2.19 28.58 -4.55
CA HIS A 137 -2.20 27.33 -5.28
C HIS A 137 -1.94 26.16 -4.32
N PHE A 138 -2.62 25.04 -4.56
CA PHE A 138 -2.51 23.85 -3.72
C PHE A 138 -1.75 22.74 -4.43
N MET A 139 -0.88 22.06 -3.69
CA MET A 139 -0.04 20.96 -4.16
C MET A 139 0.36 20.06 -3.00
N VAL A 140 1.07 18.98 -3.28
CA VAL A 140 1.47 17.98 -2.27
C VAL A 140 2.98 17.82 -2.20
N ILE A 141 3.53 17.75 -0.99
CA ILE A 141 4.84 17.15 -0.75
C ILE A 141 4.63 15.65 -0.53
N TYR A 142 5.28 14.83 -1.35
CA TYR A 142 5.15 13.36 -1.30
C TYR A 142 6.46 12.63 -0.98
N GLY A 143 7.54 13.39 -0.78
CA GLY A 143 8.84 12.82 -0.47
C GLY A 143 9.85 13.86 -0.02
N VAL A 144 10.93 13.37 0.55
CA VAL A 144 12.08 14.15 0.99
C VAL A 144 13.36 13.54 0.45
N SER A 145 14.34 14.38 0.12
CA SER A 145 15.69 13.93 -0.17
C SER A 145 16.73 14.80 0.52
N LYS A 146 17.93 14.27 0.67
CA LYS A 146 19.09 14.95 1.23
C LYS A 146 20.34 14.60 0.42
N ILE A 147 21.11 15.62 0.06
CA ILE A 147 22.43 15.49 -0.55
C ILE A 147 23.41 16.24 0.36
N PHE A 148 24.29 15.53 1.06
CA PHE A 148 25.07 16.08 2.17
C PHE A 148 24.19 16.87 3.15
N ASN A 149 24.36 18.20 3.25
CA ASN A 149 23.57 19.06 4.14
C ASN A 149 22.40 19.76 3.43
N THR A 150 22.30 19.64 2.10
CA THR A 150 21.21 20.25 1.34
C THR A 150 19.99 19.33 1.35
N LYS A 151 18.87 19.88 1.80
CA LYS A 151 17.58 19.21 1.93
C LYS A 151 16.65 19.60 0.79
N TYR A 152 15.87 18.63 0.33
CA TYR A 152 14.96 18.76 -0.80
C TYR A 152 13.58 18.21 -0.45
N PHE A 153 12.55 18.78 -1.07
CA PHE A 153 11.20 18.26 -1.12
C PHE A 153 10.88 17.77 -2.54
N HIS A 154 10.15 16.66 -2.61
CA HIS A 154 9.50 16.18 -3.83
C HIS A 154 8.07 16.69 -3.84
N ILE A 155 7.73 17.50 -4.83
CA ILE A 155 6.45 18.18 -4.98
C ILE A 155 5.72 17.60 -6.17
N ASP A 156 4.41 17.41 -6.06
CA ASP A 156 3.56 17.11 -7.20
C ASP A 156 2.40 18.13 -7.26
N ASP A 157 2.34 18.88 -8.36
CA ASP A 157 1.51 20.05 -8.56
C ASP A 157 0.46 19.78 -9.65
N PRO A 158 -0.84 20.08 -9.44
CA PRO A 158 -1.89 19.76 -10.41
C PRO A 158 -1.84 20.62 -11.69
N ILE A 159 -0.93 21.59 -11.80
CA ILE A 159 -0.63 22.37 -13.01
C ILE A 159 0.74 21.99 -13.57
N TYR A 160 1.77 21.99 -12.73
CA TYR A 160 3.17 21.88 -13.17
C TYR A 160 3.75 20.46 -13.08
N GLY A 161 3.05 19.52 -12.44
CA GLY A 161 3.48 18.14 -12.24
C GLY A 161 4.60 18.01 -11.21
N LYS A 162 5.38 16.93 -11.34
CA LYS A 162 6.44 16.56 -10.39
C LYS A 162 7.65 17.50 -10.49
N SER A 163 8.16 17.93 -9.34
CA SER A 163 9.41 18.68 -9.24
C SER A 163 10.17 18.36 -7.95
N VAL A 164 11.49 18.55 -7.98
CA VAL A 164 12.37 18.42 -6.81
C VAL A 164 13.02 19.77 -6.54
N LEU A 165 12.76 20.33 -5.37
CA LEU A 165 13.20 21.67 -5.00
C LEU A 165 13.94 21.62 -3.66
N THR A 166 14.93 22.51 -3.48
CA THR A 166 15.50 22.69 -2.14
C THR A 166 14.40 23.20 -1.20
N VAL A 167 14.51 22.87 0.09
CA VAL A 167 13.58 23.38 1.12
C VAL A 167 13.44 24.90 1.03
N ASN A 168 14.55 25.62 0.84
CA ASN A 168 14.51 27.08 0.73
C ASN A 168 13.77 27.56 -0.53
N GLN A 169 14.05 26.94 -1.69
CA GLN A 169 13.42 27.31 -2.96
C GLN A 169 11.90 27.08 -2.93
N PHE A 170 11.45 25.92 -2.42
CA PHE A 170 10.03 25.65 -2.28
C PHE A 170 9.35 26.59 -1.29
N SER A 171 9.98 26.83 -0.14
CA SER A 171 9.38 27.63 0.94
C SER A 171 9.25 29.10 0.59
N THR A 172 10.16 29.67 -0.21
CA THR A 172 10.27 31.14 -0.37
C THR A 172 10.16 31.64 -1.81
N ASN A 173 10.36 30.78 -2.80
CA ASN A 173 10.50 31.22 -4.20
C ASN A 173 9.96 30.19 -5.21
N TYR A 174 8.86 29.52 -4.87
CA TYR A 174 8.21 28.58 -5.78
C TYR A 174 7.79 29.31 -7.07
N GLN A 175 8.19 28.78 -8.23
CA GLN A 175 7.95 29.38 -9.55
C GLN A 175 8.33 30.88 -9.64
N GLY A 176 9.35 31.31 -8.89
CA GLY A 176 9.89 32.67 -8.95
C GLY A 176 9.12 33.75 -8.18
N SER A 177 7.98 33.44 -7.57
CA SER A 177 7.18 34.46 -6.84
C SER A 177 6.29 33.93 -5.72
N GLY A 178 6.21 32.62 -5.55
CA GLY A 178 5.36 31.94 -4.58
C GLY A 178 6.10 31.60 -3.29
N SER A 179 5.42 31.72 -2.14
CA SER A 179 5.92 31.26 -0.85
C SER A 179 4.98 30.25 -0.22
N TRP A 180 5.53 29.27 0.50
CA TRP A 180 4.75 28.28 1.23
C TRP A 180 4.14 28.91 2.48
N THR A 181 2.81 28.99 2.50
CA THR A 181 2.05 29.74 3.50
C THR A 181 1.24 28.88 4.45
N HIS A 182 0.85 27.66 4.04
CA HIS A 182 0.01 26.76 4.84
C HIS A 182 0.35 25.31 4.57
N SER A 183 0.22 24.47 5.59
CA SER A 183 0.44 23.02 5.54
C SER A 183 -0.83 22.29 6.00
N TYR A 184 -1.18 21.21 5.32
CA TYR A 184 -2.39 20.43 5.56
C TYR A 184 -1.97 19.01 5.91
N ILE A 185 -2.12 18.64 7.17
CA ILE A 185 -1.82 17.31 7.68
C ILE A 185 -2.93 16.37 7.21
N THR A 186 -2.54 15.25 6.63
CA THR A 186 -3.48 14.28 6.07
C THR A 186 -3.50 12.98 6.86
N LYS A 187 -4.54 12.18 6.64
CA LYS A 187 -4.65 10.82 7.17
C LYS A 187 -5.14 9.85 6.10
N LYS A 188 -4.79 8.58 6.28
CA LYS A 188 -5.36 7.47 5.52
C LYS A 188 -6.87 7.41 5.77
N HIS A 189 -7.62 7.16 4.71
CA HIS A 189 -9.01 6.75 4.81
C HIS A 189 -9.27 5.70 3.75
N PHE A 190 -9.73 4.53 4.18
CA PHE A 190 -10.11 3.44 3.32
C PHE A 190 -11.63 3.34 3.33
N TYR A 191 -12.24 3.37 2.14
CA TYR A 191 -13.69 3.26 2.00
C TYR A 191 -14.19 1.83 2.22
N PHE A 192 -13.29 0.86 2.08
CA PHE A 192 -13.57 -0.55 2.21
C PHE A 192 -12.30 -1.26 2.71
N MET A 193 -12.10 -1.35 4.02
CA MET A 193 -10.99 -2.10 4.62
C MET A 193 -11.55 -2.99 5.72
N TRP A 194 -11.36 -4.31 5.56
CA TRP A 194 -11.90 -5.34 6.45
C TRP A 194 -10.79 -6.16 7.14
N ILE A 195 -9.52 -5.80 6.90
CA ILE A 195 -8.34 -6.38 7.55
C ILE A 195 -7.43 -5.27 8.07
N LYS A 196 -6.69 -5.56 9.13
CA LYS A 196 -5.73 -4.64 9.74
C LYS A 196 -4.54 -4.40 8.82
N GLU A 197 -4.13 -3.12 8.67
CA GLU A 197 -2.90 -2.78 7.95
C GLU A 197 -1.69 -3.35 8.68
N LEU A 198 -0.87 -4.12 7.95
CA LEU A 198 0.37 -4.67 8.52
C LEU A 198 1.42 -3.57 8.70
N THR A 199 1.99 -3.50 9.89
CA THR A 199 3.11 -2.59 10.18
C THR A 199 4.44 -3.33 10.01
N PHE A 200 5.27 -2.84 9.10
CA PHE A 200 6.63 -3.31 8.85
C PHE A 200 7.50 -2.16 8.33
N LYS A 201 8.80 -2.37 8.31
CA LYS A 201 9.80 -1.40 7.84
C LYS A 201 9.93 -1.39 6.32
N PRO A 202 9.97 -0.21 5.67
CA PRO A 202 10.10 -0.11 4.21
C PRO A 202 11.42 -0.69 3.68
N GLU A 203 12.46 -0.77 4.49
CA GLU A 203 13.77 -1.33 4.14
C GLU A 203 13.68 -2.78 3.64
N LEU A 204 12.70 -3.56 4.14
CA LEU A 204 12.47 -4.93 3.70
C LEU A 204 12.07 -5.03 2.21
N LEU A 205 11.56 -3.95 1.61
CA LEU A 205 11.13 -3.90 0.22
C LEU A 205 12.28 -3.61 -0.77
N LYS A 206 13.43 -3.12 -0.27
CA LYS A 206 14.58 -2.69 -1.09
C LYS A 206 15.10 -3.73 -2.08
N PRO A 207 15.14 -5.05 -1.77
CA PRO A 207 15.71 -6.02 -2.70
C PRO A 207 14.79 -6.40 -3.88
N ILE A 208 13.52 -5.98 -3.88
CA ILE A 208 12.55 -6.37 -4.93
C ILE A 208 13.01 -5.92 -6.34
N PRO A 209 13.37 -4.63 -6.58
CA PRO A 209 13.86 -4.19 -7.88
C PRO A 209 15.08 -4.95 -8.39
N GLU A 210 15.94 -5.47 -7.51
CA GLU A 210 17.17 -6.19 -7.89
C GLU A 210 16.88 -7.57 -8.48
N VAL A 211 15.87 -8.26 -7.93
CA VAL A 211 15.47 -9.60 -8.38
C VAL A 211 14.48 -9.54 -9.54
N ARG A 212 13.73 -8.44 -9.68
CA ARG A 212 12.69 -8.27 -10.68
C ARG A 212 13.14 -8.48 -12.14
N PRO A 213 14.35 -8.13 -12.58
CA PRO A 213 14.86 -8.51 -13.90
C PRO A 213 14.92 -10.02 -14.16
N LEU A 214 15.08 -10.84 -13.11
CA LEU A 214 15.19 -12.29 -13.24
C LEU A 214 13.86 -12.96 -13.65
N ILE A 215 12.72 -12.37 -13.28
CA ILE A 215 11.40 -12.92 -13.65
C ILE A 215 10.98 -12.58 -15.08
N ARG A 216 11.72 -11.73 -15.80
CA ARG A 216 11.43 -11.36 -17.20
C ARG A 216 11.41 -12.57 -18.14
N LEU A 217 12.21 -13.60 -17.87
CA LEU A 217 12.17 -14.84 -18.67
C LEU A 217 10.84 -15.58 -18.55
N GLN A 218 10.15 -15.45 -17.41
CA GLN A 218 8.83 -16.02 -17.16
C GLN A 218 7.72 -15.07 -17.62
N ARG A 219 7.98 -13.75 -17.60
CA ARG A 219 7.05 -12.67 -17.95
C ARG A 219 7.70 -11.65 -18.89
N PRO A 220 7.79 -11.94 -20.21
CA PRO A 220 8.53 -11.10 -21.15
C PRO A 220 7.90 -9.71 -21.35
N ASP A 221 6.60 -9.58 -21.16
CA ASP A 221 5.86 -8.31 -21.30
C ASP A 221 5.98 -7.40 -20.06
N LEU A 222 6.51 -7.92 -18.95
CA LEU A 222 6.74 -7.14 -17.75
C LEU A 222 7.88 -6.15 -18.01
N LYS A 223 7.61 -4.84 -17.90
CA LYS A 223 8.65 -3.80 -17.93
C LYS A 223 9.62 -4.08 -16.79
N ALA A 224 10.80 -4.67 -17.06
CA ALA A 224 11.74 -5.15 -16.03
C ALA A 224 12.41 -4.02 -15.22
N ASP A 225 12.62 -2.86 -15.87
CA ASP A 225 13.25 -1.70 -15.25
C ASP A 225 12.17 -0.81 -14.63
N LYS A 226 11.73 -1.18 -13.43
CA LYS A 226 10.98 -0.28 -12.54
C LYS A 226 11.88 0.08 -11.39
N SER A 227 12.02 1.38 -11.14
CA SER A 227 12.57 1.87 -9.87
C SER A 227 11.67 1.43 -8.71
N ALA A 228 12.21 1.42 -7.49
CA ALA A 228 11.42 1.13 -6.30
C ALA A 228 10.16 2.01 -6.24
N ALA A 229 10.28 3.31 -6.55
CA ALA A 229 9.18 4.26 -6.57
C ALA A 229 8.07 3.98 -7.60
N GLU A 230 8.36 3.20 -8.65
CA GLU A 230 7.38 2.80 -9.67
C GLU A 230 6.66 1.49 -9.33
N LEU A 231 7.10 0.76 -8.30
CA LEU A 231 6.47 -0.50 -7.90
C LEU A 231 5.10 -0.23 -7.26
N GLU A 232 4.09 -0.95 -7.74
CA GLU A 232 2.78 -1.03 -7.10
C GLU A 232 2.77 -2.34 -6.31
N LEU A 233 3.03 -2.27 -5.01
CA LEU A 233 3.03 -3.44 -4.13
C LEU A 233 1.74 -3.48 -3.33
N SER A 234 1.25 -4.68 -3.04
CA SER A 234 -0.01 -4.91 -2.36
C SER A 234 0.08 -6.09 -1.39
N PHE A 235 -0.88 -6.12 -0.45
CA PHE A 235 -1.20 -7.24 0.41
C PHE A 235 0.02 -7.78 1.15
N ALA A 236 0.63 -6.90 1.93
CA ALA A 236 1.68 -7.29 2.87
C ALA A 236 1.10 -8.18 3.97
N HIS A 237 1.62 -9.40 4.11
CA HIS A 237 1.19 -10.34 5.13
C HIS A 237 2.34 -11.24 5.59
N HIS A 238 2.27 -11.70 6.83
CA HIS A 238 3.25 -12.62 7.36
C HIS A 238 2.98 -14.06 6.93
N THR A 239 4.06 -14.81 6.68
CA THR A 239 3.99 -16.26 6.52
C THR A 239 4.68 -16.97 7.68
N TYR A 240 4.12 -18.10 8.10
CA TYR A 240 4.63 -18.93 9.17
C TYR A 240 4.80 -20.36 8.66
N ILE A 241 6.00 -20.91 8.83
CA ILE A 241 6.30 -22.30 8.52
C ILE A 241 6.14 -23.13 9.79
N VAL A 242 5.27 -24.14 9.73
CA VAL A 242 5.01 -25.07 10.83
C VAL A 242 5.60 -26.44 10.47
N GLY A 243 6.49 -26.96 11.32
CA GLY A 243 7.12 -28.26 11.13
C GLY A 243 6.28 -29.41 11.69
N LEU A 244 6.56 -30.66 11.27
CA LEU A 244 5.84 -31.84 11.76
C LEU A 244 5.90 -32.02 13.29
N LYS A 245 7.03 -31.62 13.89
CA LYS A 245 7.25 -31.66 15.35
C LYS A 245 6.37 -30.67 16.11
N ASP A 246 5.87 -29.64 15.44
CA ASP A 246 5.06 -28.57 16.03
C ASP A 246 3.55 -28.89 15.92
N ILE A 247 3.20 -30.06 15.38
CA ILE A 247 1.83 -30.56 15.21
C ILE A 247 1.65 -31.78 16.11
N ASP A 248 1.24 -31.62 17.36
CA ASP A 248 1.06 -32.74 18.30
C ASP A 248 -0.37 -32.79 18.85
N LYS A 249 -0.60 -32.50 20.13
CA LYS A 249 -1.95 -32.34 20.68
C LYS A 249 -2.63 -31.04 20.20
N ASP A 250 -1.81 -30.08 19.76
CA ASP A 250 -2.23 -28.85 19.12
C ASP A 250 -1.21 -28.44 18.03
N ILE A 251 -1.57 -27.47 17.20
CA ILE A 251 -0.67 -26.86 16.21
C ILE A 251 0.02 -25.65 16.86
N THR A 252 1.33 -25.78 17.09
CA THR A 252 2.15 -24.70 17.63
C THR A 252 2.68 -23.84 16.48
N ILE A 253 2.11 -22.65 16.32
CA ILE A 253 2.58 -21.68 15.33
C ILE A 253 3.77 -20.90 15.92
N PRO A 254 4.90 -20.78 15.21
CA PRO A 254 6.04 -20.00 15.70
C PRO A 254 5.66 -18.55 16.02
N GLU A 255 6.21 -17.98 17.09
CA GLU A 255 5.95 -16.58 17.45
C GLU A 255 6.44 -15.60 16.37
N ARG A 256 7.58 -15.91 15.76
CA ARG A 256 8.18 -15.07 14.71
C ARG A 256 7.78 -15.57 13.33
N PRO A 257 7.36 -14.68 12.43
CA PRO A 257 7.08 -15.04 11.06
C PRO A 257 8.35 -15.49 10.32
N SER A 258 8.19 -16.46 9.43
CA SER A 258 9.27 -16.98 8.58
C SER A 258 9.59 -16.05 7.41
N SER A 259 8.59 -15.32 6.90
CA SER A 259 8.79 -14.29 5.87
C SER A 259 7.73 -13.18 5.97
N LEU A 260 8.06 -12.02 5.40
CA LEU A 260 7.08 -11.02 4.98
C LEU A 260 6.78 -11.26 3.50
N ARG A 261 5.51 -11.43 3.14
CA ARG A 261 5.07 -11.63 1.77
C ARG A 261 4.39 -10.39 1.22
N VAL A 262 4.74 -10.02 -0.01
CA VAL A 262 4.08 -8.93 -0.77
C VAL A 262 3.78 -9.38 -2.19
N ILE A 263 2.78 -8.76 -2.81
CA ILE A 263 2.36 -9.04 -4.19
C ILE A 263 2.61 -7.78 -5.02
N GLU A 264 3.34 -7.90 -6.12
CA GLU A 264 3.46 -6.83 -7.11
C GLU A 264 2.24 -6.85 -8.03
N LEU A 265 1.69 -5.66 -8.23
CA LEU A 265 0.72 -5.36 -9.26
C LEU A 265 1.41 -4.65 -10.44
N ASP A 266 0.98 -4.98 -11.64
CA ASP A 266 1.23 -4.18 -12.84
C ASP A 266 -0.10 -3.90 -13.52
N GLN A 267 -0.38 -2.63 -13.80
CA GLN A 267 -1.68 -2.20 -14.31
C GLN A 267 -2.85 -2.77 -13.48
N ARG A 268 -2.70 -2.78 -12.15
CA ARG A 268 -3.65 -3.34 -11.17
C ARG A 268 -3.93 -4.84 -11.27
N LYS A 269 -3.07 -5.61 -11.95
CA LYS A 269 -3.13 -7.07 -11.99
C LYS A 269 -1.91 -7.67 -11.28
N PRO A 270 -2.06 -8.73 -10.48
CA PRO A 270 -0.92 -9.36 -9.85
C PRO A 270 -0.01 -9.99 -10.89
N VAL A 271 1.29 -9.79 -10.73
CA VAL A 271 2.31 -10.27 -11.68
C VAL A 271 3.40 -11.11 -11.02
N ALA A 272 3.67 -10.87 -9.74
CA ALA A 272 4.65 -11.60 -8.96
C ALA A 272 4.32 -11.53 -7.48
N LEU A 273 4.78 -12.54 -6.75
CA LEU A 273 4.75 -12.61 -5.30
C LEU A 273 6.19 -12.75 -4.80
N TYR A 274 6.53 -11.99 -3.75
CA TYR A 274 7.85 -11.97 -3.15
C TYR A 274 7.73 -12.38 -1.68
N ASP A 275 8.45 -13.42 -1.27
CA ASP A 275 8.71 -13.72 0.13
C ASP A 275 10.04 -13.07 0.53
N LEU A 276 10.01 -12.21 1.54
CA LEU A 276 11.11 -11.39 2.03
C LEU A 276 11.55 -11.87 3.41
N ALA A 277 12.83 -11.71 3.72
CA ALA A 277 13.33 -11.85 5.08
C ALA A 277 12.62 -10.87 6.01
N THR A 278 12.53 -11.23 7.30
CA THR A 278 11.89 -10.41 8.34
C THR A 278 12.90 -9.57 9.13
N THR A 279 14.19 -9.75 8.87
CA THR A 279 15.32 -9.04 9.49
C THR A 279 15.71 -7.82 8.66
N GLU A 280 15.88 -6.68 9.34
CA GLU A 280 16.11 -5.38 8.70
C GLU A 280 17.58 -5.13 8.36
N GLU A 281 18.49 -5.77 9.08
CA GLU A 281 19.95 -5.61 8.95
C GLU A 281 20.48 -6.21 7.64
N ASP A 282 19.77 -7.19 7.09
CA ASP A 282 20.10 -7.89 5.86
C ASP A 282 18.80 -8.24 5.11
N PRO A 283 18.13 -7.24 4.48
CA PRO A 283 16.90 -7.46 3.77
C PRO A 283 17.18 -8.28 2.51
N GLN A 284 16.48 -9.40 2.36
CA GLN A 284 16.66 -10.32 1.22
C GLN A 284 15.33 -10.80 0.67
N VAL A 285 15.29 -11.06 -0.64
CA VAL A 285 14.22 -11.85 -1.26
C VAL A 285 14.56 -13.33 -1.06
N LEU A 286 13.74 -14.02 -0.28
CA LEU A 286 13.86 -15.46 -0.02
C LEU A 286 13.32 -16.29 -1.17
N GLN A 287 12.23 -15.84 -1.79
CA GLN A 287 11.59 -16.52 -2.91
C GLN A 287 10.80 -15.52 -3.76
N VAL A 288 10.75 -15.78 -5.07
CA VAL A 288 9.81 -15.15 -6.00
C VAL A 288 8.97 -16.22 -6.68
N SER A 289 7.67 -15.95 -6.80
CA SER A 289 6.73 -16.79 -7.55
C SER A 289 5.95 -15.95 -8.55
N THR A 290 5.79 -16.49 -9.75
CA THR A 290 4.94 -15.94 -10.81
C THR A 290 3.75 -16.86 -11.13
N ASP A 291 3.43 -17.80 -10.26
CA ASP A 291 2.33 -18.77 -10.45
C ASP A 291 0.97 -18.05 -10.41
N ASP A 292 0.34 -17.90 -11.59
CA ASP A 292 -0.96 -17.23 -11.75
C ASP A 292 -2.08 -17.96 -11.00
N ASP A 293 -2.07 -19.30 -10.99
CA ASP A 293 -3.10 -20.09 -10.32
C ASP A 293 -3.02 -19.88 -8.82
N TYR A 294 -1.81 -19.79 -8.28
CA TYR A 294 -1.59 -19.48 -6.88
C TYR A 294 -2.04 -18.06 -6.51
N LEU A 295 -1.71 -17.05 -7.33
CA LEU A 295 -2.18 -15.67 -7.13
C LEU A 295 -3.71 -15.57 -7.19
N ASN A 296 -4.35 -16.28 -8.12
CA ASN A 296 -5.82 -16.37 -8.21
C ASN A 296 -6.43 -17.03 -6.97
N ARG A 297 -5.79 -18.08 -6.43
CA ARG A 297 -6.25 -18.74 -5.19
C ARG A 297 -6.18 -17.82 -3.98
N ILE A 298 -5.19 -16.92 -3.89
CA ILE A 298 -5.13 -15.91 -2.83
C ILE A 298 -6.33 -14.97 -2.91
N GLU A 299 -6.59 -14.38 -4.08
CA GLU A 299 -7.72 -13.45 -4.26
C GLU A 299 -9.07 -14.13 -3.92
N ASN A 300 -9.30 -15.33 -4.46
CA ASN A 300 -10.51 -16.11 -4.18
C ASN A 300 -10.63 -16.47 -2.69
N GLY A 301 -9.52 -16.83 -2.04
CA GLY A 301 -9.49 -17.12 -0.62
C GLY A 301 -9.83 -15.91 0.24
N MET A 302 -9.29 -14.74 -0.09
CA MET A 302 -9.65 -13.48 0.57
C MET A 302 -11.15 -13.17 0.41
N GLU A 303 -11.68 -13.30 -0.81
CA GLU A 303 -13.11 -13.08 -1.08
C GLU A 303 -14.01 -14.02 -0.30
N LYS A 304 -13.68 -15.33 -0.26
CA LYS A 304 -14.45 -16.32 0.50
C LYS A 304 -14.37 -16.10 2.01
N ILE A 305 -13.19 -15.79 2.54
CA ILE A 305 -13.03 -15.46 3.97
C ILE A 305 -13.89 -14.24 4.29
N LYS A 306 -13.77 -13.16 3.52
CA LYS A 306 -14.57 -11.94 3.68
C LYS A 306 -16.07 -12.22 3.69
N PHE A 307 -16.57 -13.02 2.74
CA PHE A 307 -17.98 -13.41 2.68
C PHE A 307 -18.42 -14.21 3.91
N SER A 308 -17.55 -15.07 4.45
CA SER A 308 -17.85 -15.87 5.64
C SER A 308 -18.05 -15.04 6.92
N LEU A 309 -17.61 -13.77 6.93
CA LEU A 309 -17.77 -12.87 8.08
C LEU A 309 -19.15 -12.20 8.13
N GLN A 310 -19.99 -12.34 7.09
CA GLN A 310 -21.39 -11.91 7.08
C GLN A 310 -21.62 -10.46 7.60
N GLU A 311 -20.84 -9.50 7.08
CA GLU A 311 -20.92 -8.07 7.45
C GLU A 311 -20.48 -7.72 8.89
N LYS A 312 -20.03 -8.69 9.70
CA LYS A 312 -19.41 -8.37 10.99
C LYS A 312 -18.09 -7.64 10.74
N GLU A 313 -17.95 -6.47 11.35
CA GLU A 313 -16.65 -5.80 11.48
C GLU A 313 -15.78 -6.62 12.43
N ILE A 314 -15.01 -7.55 11.86
CA ILE A 314 -14.06 -8.37 12.58
C ILE A 314 -12.67 -7.85 12.22
N GLU A 315 -12.03 -7.20 13.19
CA GLU A 315 -10.64 -6.80 13.03
C GLU A 315 -9.73 -8.03 13.13
N GLY A 316 -8.93 -8.25 12.09
CA GLY A 316 -7.97 -9.34 12.04
C GLY A 316 -6.79 -9.05 11.12
N GLU A 317 -5.70 -9.76 11.32
CA GLU A 317 -4.54 -9.76 10.46
C GLU A 317 -4.62 -10.96 9.51
N MET A 318 -4.50 -10.72 8.22
CA MET A 318 -4.36 -11.82 7.26
C MET A 318 -2.93 -12.35 7.29
N ARG A 319 -2.78 -13.66 7.41
CA ARG A 319 -1.52 -14.40 7.49
C ARG A 319 -1.56 -15.62 6.57
N VAL A 320 -0.42 -16.26 6.39
CA VAL A 320 -0.32 -17.56 5.72
C VAL A 320 0.37 -18.57 6.61
N LEU A 321 -0.22 -19.76 6.72
CA LEU A 321 0.39 -20.93 7.35
C LEU A 321 0.86 -21.91 6.28
N LYS A 322 2.14 -22.28 6.32
CA LYS A 322 2.76 -23.27 5.45
C LYS A 322 3.14 -24.50 6.26
N PHE A 323 2.74 -25.66 5.77
CA PHE A 323 3.11 -26.97 6.32
C PHE A 323 3.81 -27.77 5.21
N PRO A 324 5.11 -27.52 4.95
CA PRO A 324 5.80 -28.07 3.78
C PRO A 324 5.75 -29.60 3.72
N ALA A 325 5.98 -30.27 4.85
CA ALA A 325 5.96 -31.72 4.95
C ALA A 325 4.57 -32.33 4.65
N LEU A 326 3.50 -31.55 4.79
CA LEU A 326 2.14 -31.98 4.52
C LEU A 326 1.63 -31.54 3.13
N ASN A 327 2.47 -30.83 2.35
CA ASN A 327 2.09 -30.16 1.11
C ASN A 327 0.84 -29.27 1.25
N LEU A 328 0.67 -28.65 2.42
CA LEU A 328 -0.50 -27.88 2.79
C LEU A 328 -0.12 -26.41 3.02
N GLU A 329 -0.95 -25.50 2.51
CA GLU A 329 -0.84 -24.08 2.78
C GLU A 329 -2.22 -23.46 2.94
N ALA A 330 -2.37 -22.53 3.88
CA ALA A 330 -3.64 -21.86 4.15
C ALA A 330 -3.46 -20.35 4.36
N LEU A 331 -4.35 -19.55 3.77
CA LEU A 331 -4.66 -18.21 4.28
C LEU A 331 -5.32 -18.36 5.64
N TRP A 332 -4.96 -17.47 6.55
CA TRP A 332 -5.44 -17.44 7.91
C TRP A 332 -5.78 -16.00 8.28
N LEU A 333 -7.07 -15.71 8.46
CA LEU A 333 -7.49 -14.51 9.15
C LEU A 333 -7.34 -14.77 10.65
N HIS A 334 -6.32 -14.16 11.24
CA HIS A 334 -6.07 -14.23 12.66
C HIS A 334 -6.73 -13.06 13.39
N THR A 335 -7.44 -13.35 14.47
CA THR A 335 -8.16 -12.36 15.26
C THR A 335 -7.84 -12.50 16.75
N GLU A 336 -8.24 -11.52 17.56
CA GLU A 336 -8.07 -11.61 19.03
C GLU A 336 -8.90 -12.74 19.66
N ASN A 337 -10.06 -13.05 19.06
CA ASN A 337 -10.90 -14.17 19.48
C ASN A 337 -10.81 -15.31 18.45
N LYS A 338 -10.09 -16.38 18.79
CA LYS A 338 -9.86 -17.55 17.93
C LYS A 338 -11.12 -18.18 17.31
N GLU A 339 -12.31 -17.99 17.90
CA GLU A 339 -13.57 -18.45 17.29
C GLU A 339 -13.90 -17.73 15.96
N ASN A 340 -13.38 -16.51 15.80
CA ASN A 340 -13.51 -15.71 14.59
C ASN A 340 -12.41 -15.99 13.57
N ASP A 341 -11.39 -16.79 13.92
CA ASP A 341 -10.35 -17.14 12.96
C ASP A 341 -10.95 -17.94 11.80
N ARG A 342 -10.48 -17.64 10.60
CA ARG A 342 -10.93 -18.28 9.35
C ARG A 342 -9.73 -18.73 8.56
N TYR A 343 -9.83 -19.93 7.99
CA TYR A 343 -8.78 -20.56 7.21
C TYR A 343 -9.29 -20.87 5.81
N TYR A 344 -8.47 -20.65 4.80
CA TYR A 344 -8.76 -21.02 3.43
C TYR A 344 -7.54 -21.69 2.80
N LEU A 345 -7.71 -22.90 2.27
CA LEU A 345 -6.59 -23.67 1.72
C LEU A 345 -6.13 -23.08 0.38
N LEU A 346 -4.86 -22.69 0.32
CA LEU A 346 -4.20 -22.22 -0.90
C LEU A 346 -3.54 -23.35 -1.69
N ARG A 347 -3.10 -24.39 -0.98
CA ARG A 347 -2.50 -25.59 -1.57
C ARG A 347 -2.99 -26.81 -0.80
N HIS A 348 -3.67 -27.70 -1.51
CA HIS A 348 -4.21 -28.96 -0.98
C HIS A 348 -4.42 -29.97 -2.10
N PHE A 349 -4.67 -31.23 -1.75
CA PHE A 349 -5.07 -32.28 -2.68
C PHE A 349 -6.43 -32.84 -2.27
N GLY A 350 -7.40 -32.82 -3.19
CA GLY A 350 -8.70 -33.51 -3.03
C GLY A 350 -9.60 -32.96 -1.93
N GLN A 351 -9.36 -31.74 -1.42
CA GLN A 351 -10.28 -31.08 -0.50
C GLN A 351 -11.21 -30.13 -1.26
N GLU A 352 -12.36 -29.79 -0.68
CA GLU A 352 -13.21 -28.74 -1.24
C GLU A 352 -12.65 -27.36 -0.87
N ASP A 353 -12.82 -26.41 -1.79
CA ASP A 353 -12.43 -25.02 -1.59
C ASP A 353 -13.44 -24.29 -0.69
N ASN A 354 -13.38 -24.57 0.62
CA ASN A 354 -14.25 -23.99 1.64
C ASN A 354 -13.48 -23.20 2.70
N VAL A 355 -14.17 -22.28 3.38
CA VAL A 355 -13.62 -21.57 4.54
C VAL A 355 -13.82 -22.44 5.78
N LEU A 356 -12.74 -22.65 6.53
CA LEU A 356 -12.71 -23.48 7.73
C LEU A 356 -12.63 -22.59 8.97
N ASN A 357 -13.24 -23.05 10.06
CA ASN A 357 -12.94 -22.54 11.41
C ASN A 357 -11.74 -23.27 12.00
N GLU A 358 -11.24 -22.79 13.14
CA GLU A 358 -10.09 -23.37 13.86
C GLU A 358 -10.21 -24.89 14.08
N ALA A 359 -11.37 -25.37 14.53
CA ALA A 359 -11.56 -26.79 14.83
C ALA A 359 -11.46 -27.67 13.57
N SER A 360 -12.14 -27.27 12.50
CA SER A 360 -12.16 -28.01 11.23
C SER A 360 -10.79 -27.95 10.53
N PHE A 361 -10.09 -26.82 10.64
CA PHE A 361 -8.74 -26.67 10.12
C PHE A 361 -7.76 -27.61 10.85
N LYS A 362 -7.81 -27.66 12.19
CA LYS A 362 -6.99 -28.57 12.99
C LYS A 362 -7.23 -30.03 12.65
N GLU A 363 -8.50 -30.45 12.57
CA GLU A 363 -8.86 -31.82 12.20
C GLU A 363 -8.25 -32.21 10.85
N LEU A 364 -8.31 -31.31 9.87
CA LEU A 364 -7.72 -31.51 8.55
C LEU A 364 -6.18 -31.68 8.61
N VAL A 365 -5.48 -30.81 9.35
CA VAL A 365 -4.02 -30.87 9.49
C VAL A 365 -3.60 -32.18 10.18
N PHE A 366 -4.27 -32.59 11.26
CA PHE A 366 -3.97 -33.84 11.96
C PHE A 366 -4.22 -35.07 11.09
N ARG A 367 -5.32 -35.08 10.32
CA ARG A 367 -5.60 -36.13 9.35
C ARG A 367 -4.49 -36.23 8.30
N GLN A 368 -4.02 -35.10 7.77
CA GLN A 368 -2.96 -35.06 6.77
C GLN A 368 -1.61 -35.53 7.35
N LYS A 369 -1.30 -35.15 8.60
CA LYS A 369 -0.11 -35.64 9.31
C LYS A 369 -0.13 -37.16 9.46
N ALA A 370 -1.25 -37.72 9.91
CA ALA A 370 -1.39 -39.17 10.08
C ALA A 370 -1.26 -39.96 8.76
N VAL A 371 -1.63 -39.36 7.61
CA VAL A 371 -1.41 -39.95 6.28
C VAL A 371 0.07 -39.90 5.90
N THR A 372 0.75 -38.79 6.19
CA THR A 372 2.16 -38.57 5.86
C THR A 372 3.07 -39.51 6.66
N GLU A 373 2.84 -39.66 7.97
CA GLU A 373 3.60 -40.59 8.82
C GLU A 373 3.51 -42.04 8.32
N LYS A 374 2.33 -42.47 7.85
CA LYS A 374 2.15 -43.80 7.24
C LYS A 374 2.89 -43.98 5.92
N GLN A 375 3.12 -42.90 5.17
CA GLN A 375 3.87 -42.95 3.91
C GLN A 375 5.38 -42.99 4.17
N ASP A 376 5.86 -42.25 5.17
CA ASP A 376 7.26 -42.28 5.59
C ASP A 376 7.65 -43.68 6.09
N ASP A 377 6.78 -44.35 6.86
CA ASP A 377 6.95 -45.75 7.27
C ASP A 377 7.09 -46.73 6.08
N LEU A 378 6.46 -46.42 4.94
CA LEU A 378 6.53 -47.23 3.71
C LEU A 378 7.75 -46.90 2.85
N MET A 379 8.30 -45.69 2.97
CA MET A 379 9.47 -45.22 2.22
C MET A 379 10.79 -45.42 2.96
N GLY A 380 10.76 -45.92 4.20
CA GLY A 380 11.93 -46.35 4.97
C GLY A 380 12.72 -45.21 5.60
N ALA A 381 12.02 -44.15 6.03
CA ALA A 381 12.62 -43.07 6.82
C ALA A 381 12.92 -43.49 8.27
#